data_AF-A0A846EPZ6-F1
#
_entry.id   AF-A0A846EPZ6-F1
#
_cell.length_a   1.000
_cell.length_b   1.000
_cell.length_c   1.000
_cell.angle_alpha   90.00
_cell.angle_beta   90.00
_cell.angle_gamma   90.00
#
_symmetry.space_group_name_H-M   'P 1'
#
loop_
_entity.id
_entity.type
_entity.pdbx_description
1 polymer ?
#
loop_
_entity_poly.entity_id
_entity_poly.type
_entity_poly.pdbx_seq_one_letter_code
_entity_poly.pdbx_strand_id
1 'polypeptide(L)'
;MHNAPWSKAVINSDNSKSKIVIFASGDLFKIGGVQRSYVFLTEHLVNAGYEVTLVGWKKSHGGELNTDLAYPIDDRVNLAFVRQDGTKKNFEDLCKFLKDLKPDLVLIVNSSQWSFFLASVCVITKVPFVQSIRGSSEYCLKYLWHSFPAINSVFLAASAGHVLMPSYKNIFPPSVQEKLEIIPSQIEPATTFGSPDKPNNAGRFTILYSGRFSFEKRLDLLINAFAIIKDDFPEWDLWLYGMGPLLEKLQALVKELNLENRVTFCQANNTDEMYQIYPQVHLKVLPSEQEGCPMALREAMAHAIPVIAYDECSGSNEIITHGEDGLLITASKDRILGLAEGMRYLMDQPQLRRIMGLKARDTAAKYHPDAINKKWESLLVSAIKGTGKASSTIRDKYREEHQRAEEILKKAANMARFQNCCIFDRDPGLFEKYENQYLTIYGHRLFDKLFYLQEYMDVKKSGEDPLLHYISVGWKLGYNPSAEFDTNAYLARYMKSNEEMCPLYHFYQEGRFEGAQPIAPKTDYYEKWLQRKPERPYTFEEDAAFEIIFFNQHFNQHKNL
;
A
#
# COMPACT_ATOMS: atom_id res chain seq x y z
N MET A 1 -34.40 -3.98 -30.36
CA MET A 1 -33.14 -3.66 -31.07
C MET A 1 -32.44 -2.53 -30.31
N HIS A 2 -31.16 -2.75 -30.00
CA HIS A 2 -30.12 -1.81 -29.53
C HIS A 2 -30.32 -0.98 -28.25
N ASN A 3 -30.03 -1.58 -27.10
CA ASN A 3 -29.57 -0.90 -25.88
C ASN A 3 -28.25 -1.56 -25.44
N ALA A 4 -27.11 -1.10 -25.98
CA ALA A 4 -25.80 -1.41 -25.41
C ALA A 4 -25.54 -0.38 -24.29
N PRO A 5 -25.26 -0.79 -23.03
CA PRO A 5 -25.17 0.14 -21.89
C PRO A 5 -23.83 0.89 -21.78
N TRP A 6 -23.05 0.97 -22.86
CA TRP A 6 -21.69 1.51 -22.87
C TRP A 6 -21.62 2.64 -23.90
N SER A 7 -21.48 3.90 -23.47
CA SER A 7 -21.11 5.05 -24.30
C SER A 7 -19.71 5.49 -23.86
N LYS A 8 -18.71 5.81 -24.72
CA LYS A 8 -18.70 6.49 -26.02
C LYS A 8 -17.65 5.89 -27.00
N ALA A 9 -17.62 6.45 -28.21
CA ALA A 9 -16.98 6.02 -29.46
C ALA A 9 -15.53 5.50 -29.39
N VAL A 10 -15.31 4.33 -30.00
CA VAL A 10 -13.99 3.79 -30.36
C VAL A 10 -13.47 4.59 -31.56
N ILE A 11 -12.42 5.38 -31.38
CA ILE A 11 -11.66 5.93 -32.51
C ILE A 11 -10.72 4.82 -32.98
N ASN A 12 -11.13 4.07 -34.00
CA ASN A 12 -10.23 3.16 -34.70
C ASN A 12 -9.22 4.00 -35.50
N SER A 13 -7.99 4.11 -35.01
CA SER A 13 -6.85 4.52 -35.84
C SER A 13 -6.13 3.25 -36.31
N ASP A 14 -6.11 3.00 -37.61
CA ASP A 14 -5.45 1.83 -38.27
C ASP A 14 -3.92 1.77 -38.10
N ASN A 15 -3.33 2.54 -37.18
CA ASN A 15 -1.88 2.72 -37.00
C ASN A 15 -1.42 2.66 -35.52
N SER A 16 -2.23 2.12 -34.60
CA SER A 16 -1.85 2.02 -33.18
C SER A 16 -0.85 0.87 -32.93
N LYS A 17 0.12 1.06 -32.04
CA LYS A 17 1.14 0.04 -31.71
C LYS A 17 0.51 -1.23 -31.12
N SER A 18 -0.25 -1.06 -30.04
CA SER A 18 -0.94 -2.11 -29.29
C SER A 18 -2.08 -1.49 -28.49
N LYS A 19 -3.09 -2.31 -28.18
CA LYS A 19 -4.25 -1.93 -27.38
C LYS A 19 -4.09 -2.35 -25.93
N ILE A 20 -4.07 -1.37 -25.02
CA ILE A 20 -3.86 -1.57 -23.60
C ILE A 20 -5.12 -1.16 -22.84
N VAL A 21 -5.65 -2.09 -22.04
CA VAL A 21 -6.73 -1.81 -21.09
C VAL A 21 -6.13 -1.61 -19.71
N ILE A 22 -6.44 -0.50 -19.05
CA ILE A 22 -6.01 -0.22 -17.68
C ILE A 22 -7.23 -0.27 -16.78
N PHE A 23 -7.31 -1.28 -15.91
CA PHE A 23 -8.29 -1.28 -14.82
C PHE A 23 -7.71 -0.47 -13.66
N ALA A 24 -8.15 0.79 -13.55
CA ALA A 24 -7.76 1.65 -12.46
C ALA A 24 -8.58 1.32 -11.21
N SER A 25 -7.93 0.85 -10.13
CA SER A 25 -8.58 0.76 -8.82
C SER A 25 -8.83 2.16 -8.31
N GLY A 26 -10.05 2.64 -8.50
CA GLY A 26 -10.42 3.94 -8.00
C GLY A 26 -11.80 4.32 -8.46
N ASP A 27 -12.48 5.01 -7.55
CA ASP A 27 -13.38 6.05 -7.97
C ASP A 27 -12.54 7.08 -8.76
N LEU A 28 -12.65 7.09 -10.09
CA LEU A 28 -11.92 8.05 -10.95
C LEU A 28 -12.27 9.51 -10.59
N PHE A 29 -13.34 9.69 -9.80
CA PHE A 29 -13.83 10.96 -9.28
C PHE A 29 -13.20 11.35 -7.92
N LYS A 30 -12.24 10.56 -7.38
CA LYS A 30 -11.53 10.89 -6.12
C LYS A 30 -10.10 11.35 -6.35
N ILE A 31 -9.72 12.43 -5.66
CA ILE A 31 -8.34 12.94 -5.61
C ILE A 31 -7.46 11.96 -4.81
N GLY A 32 -6.35 11.55 -5.40
CA GLY A 32 -5.37 10.66 -4.78
C GLY A 32 -4.14 10.43 -5.66
N GLY A 33 -3.06 9.95 -5.05
CA GLY A 33 -1.80 9.69 -5.75
C GLY A 33 -1.87 8.54 -6.77
N VAL A 34 -2.78 7.59 -6.55
CA VAL A 34 -3.02 6.48 -7.48
C VAL A 34 -3.64 7.01 -8.78
N GLN A 35 -4.69 7.82 -8.69
CA GLN A 35 -5.35 8.44 -9.85
C GLN A 35 -4.37 9.31 -10.65
N ARG A 36 -3.56 10.12 -9.96
CA ARG A 36 -2.57 10.98 -10.61
C ARG A 36 -1.48 10.19 -11.35
N SER A 37 -1.06 9.05 -10.79
CA SER A 37 -0.12 8.18 -11.50
C SER A 37 -0.66 7.61 -12.81
N TYR A 38 -1.98 7.49 -12.95
CA TYR A 38 -2.59 7.06 -14.21
C TYR A 38 -2.52 8.14 -15.26
N VAL A 39 -2.76 9.40 -14.89
CA VAL A 39 -2.70 10.53 -15.83
C VAL A 39 -1.35 10.55 -16.55
N PHE A 40 -0.25 10.53 -15.80
CA PHE A 40 1.10 10.48 -16.37
C PHE A 40 1.34 9.27 -17.27
N LEU A 41 0.83 8.10 -16.87
CA LEU A 41 1.04 6.87 -17.63
C LEU A 41 0.20 6.86 -18.91
N THR A 42 -1.08 7.21 -18.83
CA THR A 42 -1.99 7.21 -19.98
C THR A 42 -1.56 8.24 -21.01
N GLU A 43 -1.16 9.44 -20.57
CA GLU A 43 -0.64 10.49 -21.45
C GLU A 43 0.64 10.02 -22.17
N HIS A 44 1.59 9.42 -21.44
CA HIS A 44 2.80 8.84 -22.04
C HIS A 44 2.47 7.78 -23.09
N LEU A 45 1.54 6.88 -22.79
CA LEU A 45 1.17 5.79 -23.70
C LEU A 45 0.48 6.30 -24.97
N VAL A 46 -0.46 7.23 -24.89
CA VAL A 46 -1.09 7.79 -26.10
C VAL A 46 -0.08 8.59 -26.93
N ASN A 47 0.85 9.32 -26.30
CA ASN A 47 1.95 10.00 -26.98
C ASN A 47 2.92 9.02 -27.66
N ALA A 48 3.12 7.84 -27.07
CA ALA A 48 3.92 6.78 -27.65
C ALA A 48 3.18 5.95 -28.73
N GLY A 49 1.91 6.26 -29.03
CA GLY A 49 1.11 5.65 -30.10
C GLY A 49 0.32 4.40 -29.71
N TYR A 50 0.08 4.15 -28.42
CA TYR A 50 -0.78 3.05 -27.95
C TYR A 50 -2.26 3.46 -27.94
N GLU A 51 -3.15 2.51 -28.23
CA GLU A 51 -4.58 2.68 -27.98
C GLU A 51 -4.86 2.33 -26.51
N VAL A 52 -5.29 3.31 -25.73
CA VAL A 52 -5.47 3.14 -24.28
C VAL A 52 -6.94 3.23 -23.92
N THR A 53 -7.43 2.21 -23.19
CA THR A 53 -8.76 2.21 -22.57
C THR A 53 -8.62 2.19 -21.06
N LEU A 54 -8.99 3.28 -20.40
CA LEU A 54 -9.02 3.39 -18.95
C LEU A 54 -10.41 2.97 -18.43
N VAL A 55 -10.43 1.97 -17.57
CA VAL A 55 -11.65 1.39 -17.01
C VAL A 55 -11.79 1.78 -15.54
N GLY A 56 -12.88 2.48 -15.21
CA GLY A 56 -13.27 2.86 -13.85
C GLY A 56 -14.52 2.12 -13.36
N TRP A 57 -14.82 2.27 -12.06
CA TRP A 57 -16.03 1.69 -11.45
C TRP A 57 -17.23 2.62 -11.56
N LYS A 58 -18.39 2.10 -11.96
CA LYS A 58 -19.68 2.77 -11.87
C LYS A 58 -20.23 2.60 -10.45
N LYS A 59 -20.46 3.70 -9.71
CA LYS A 59 -21.13 3.64 -8.40
C LYS A 59 -22.56 3.11 -8.55
N SER A 60 -22.90 2.09 -7.78
CA SER A 60 -24.26 1.54 -7.70
C SER A 60 -25.13 2.33 -6.72
N HIS A 61 -25.30 3.65 -6.86
CA HIS A 61 -26.28 4.42 -6.07
C HIS A 61 -27.09 5.27 -7.05
N GLY A 62 -28.42 5.20 -6.99
CA GLY A 62 -29.38 5.68 -7.99
C GLY A 62 -29.48 7.20 -8.21
N GLY A 63 -28.35 7.90 -8.30
CA GLY A 63 -28.25 9.26 -8.83
C GLY A 63 -27.56 9.28 -10.19
N GLU A 64 -27.61 10.42 -10.88
CA GLU A 64 -26.84 10.65 -12.11
C GLU A 64 -25.35 10.35 -11.88
N LEU A 65 -24.72 9.69 -12.86
CA LEU A 65 -23.27 9.49 -12.88
C LEU A 65 -22.63 10.87 -12.87
N ASN A 66 -22.04 11.28 -11.75
CA ASN A 66 -21.07 12.37 -11.79
C ASN A 66 -19.92 11.91 -12.68
N THR A 67 -19.69 12.61 -13.79
CA THR A 67 -18.66 12.30 -14.79
C THR A 67 -17.40 13.14 -14.61
N ASP A 68 -17.35 14.06 -13.63
CA ASP A 68 -16.22 14.95 -13.41
C ASP A 68 -15.07 14.18 -12.76
N LEU A 69 -14.11 13.79 -13.60
CA LEU A 69 -12.89 13.11 -13.20
C LEU A 69 -12.08 13.98 -12.23
N ALA A 70 -11.44 13.35 -11.24
CA ALA A 70 -10.62 14.06 -10.26
C ALA A 70 -9.38 14.73 -10.87
N TYR A 71 -8.95 14.25 -12.03
CA TYR A 71 -7.87 14.83 -12.82
C TYR A 71 -8.26 14.82 -14.29
N PRO A 72 -7.83 15.81 -15.08
CA PRO A 72 -8.04 15.81 -16.52
C PRO A 72 -7.32 14.60 -17.15
N ILE A 73 -7.97 13.98 -18.13
CA ILE A 73 -7.43 12.87 -18.91
C ILE A 73 -7.43 13.30 -20.38
N ASP A 74 -6.36 12.95 -21.09
CA ASP A 74 -6.22 13.21 -22.52
C ASP A 74 -7.39 12.63 -23.32
N ASP A 75 -7.97 13.42 -24.23
CA ASP A 75 -9.16 13.05 -25.03
C ASP A 75 -8.96 11.80 -25.91
N ARG A 76 -7.70 11.40 -26.17
CA ARG A 76 -7.37 10.18 -26.92
C ARG A 76 -7.51 8.91 -26.07
N VAL A 77 -7.65 9.03 -24.76
CA VAL A 77 -7.86 7.89 -23.86
C VAL A 77 -9.34 7.49 -23.87
N ASN A 78 -9.64 6.25 -24.26
CA ASN A 78 -10.99 5.74 -24.19
C ASN A 78 -11.40 5.50 -22.73
N LEU A 79 -12.58 5.96 -22.33
CA LEU A 79 -13.12 5.74 -20.98
C LEU A 79 -14.21 4.67 -21.01
N ALA A 80 -14.14 3.71 -20.09
CA ALA A 80 -15.19 2.74 -19.86
C ALA A 80 -15.51 2.62 -18.36
N PHE A 81 -16.78 2.39 -18.02
CA PHE A 81 -17.22 2.26 -16.63
C PHE A 81 -17.93 0.95 -16.40
N VAL A 82 -17.47 0.16 -15.43
CA VAL A 82 -17.98 -1.19 -15.16
C VAL A 82 -18.57 -1.29 -13.76
N ARG A 83 -19.56 -2.17 -13.58
CA ARG A 83 -20.16 -2.43 -12.26
C ARG A 83 -19.11 -3.00 -11.31
N GLN A 84 -19.17 -2.60 -10.05
CA GLN A 84 -18.32 -3.12 -8.98
C GLN A 84 -19.17 -3.92 -7.97
N ASP A 85 -19.71 -5.07 -8.41
CA ASP A 85 -20.50 -5.94 -7.52
C ASP A 85 -20.01 -7.38 -7.48
N GLY A 86 -19.15 -7.81 -8.40
CA GLY A 86 -18.49 -9.11 -8.36
C GLY A 86 -19.47 -10.27 -8.58
N THR A 87 -20.67 -9.96 -9.09
CA THR A 87 -21.68 -10.95 -9.45
C THR A 87 -21.25 -11.76 -10.67
N LYS A 88 -21.85 -12.94 -10.86
CA LYS A 88 -21.68 -13.73 -12.08
C LYS A 88 -21.95 -12.91 -13.35
N LYS A 89 -22.99 -12.08 -13.33
CA LYS A 89 -23.34 -11.21 -14.46
C LYS A 89 -22.24 -10.17 -14.74
N ASN A 90 -21.72 -9.54 -13.69
CA ASN A 90 -20.60 -8.60 -13.83
C ASN A 90 -19.34 -9.28 -14.40
N PHE A 91 -19.04 -10.52 -13.97
CA PHE A 91 -17.97 -11.33 -14.54
C PHE A 91 -18.16 -11.62 -16.04
N GLU A 92 -19.35 -12.09 -16.42
CA GLU A 92 -19.70 -12.39 -17.82
C GLU A 92 -19.62 -11.15 -18.71
N ASP A 93 -20.12 -10.01 -18.22
CA ASP A 93 -20.08 -8.73 -18.94
C ASP A 93 -18.65 -8.25 -19.16
N LEU A 94 -17.77 -8.39 -18.17
CA LEU A 94 -16.34 -8.07 -18.32
C LEU A 94 -15.63 -9.02 -19.27
N CYS A 95 -15.93 -10.33 -19.20
CA CYS A 95 -15.38 -11.30 -20.14
C CYS A 95 -15.80 -10.96 -21.58
N LYS A 96 -17.06 -10.58 -21.79
CA LYS A 96 -17.57 -10.12 -23.09
C LYS A 96 -16.86 -8.84 -23.53
N PHE A 97 -16.74 -7.86 -22.64
CA PHE A 97 -16.05 -6.60 -22.92
C PHE A 97 -14.62 -6.83 -23.44
N LEU A 98 -13.81 -7.66 -22.76
CA LEU A 98 -12.45 -7.95 -23.23
C LEU A 98 -12.42 -8.73 -24.55
N LYS A 99 -13.37 -9.66 -24.77
CA LYS A 99 -13.47 -10.42 -26.03
C LYS A 99 -13.87 -9.55 -27.22
N ASP A 100 -14.73 -8.56 -26.99
CA ASP A 100 -15.17 -7.62 -28.02
C ASP A 100 -14.06 -6.60 -28.32
N LEU A 101 -13.39 -6.08 -27.28
CA LEU A 101 -12.32 -5.08 -27.42
C LEU A 101 -11.01 -5.65 -27.97
N LYS A 102 -10.71 -6.92 -27.66
CA LYS A 102 -9.50 -7.67 -28.02
C LYS A 102 -8.20 -6.90 -27.69
N PRO A 103 -7.96 -6.55 -26.42
CA PRO A 103 -6.73 -5.88 -26.05
C PRO A 103 -5.53 -6.83 -26.12
N ASP A 104 -4.36 -6.28 -26.43
CA ASP A 104 -3.08 -6.99 -26.39
C ASP A 104 -2.59 -7.20 -24.97
N LEU A 105 -3.03 -6.35 -24.02
CA LEU A 105 -2.66 -6.43 -22.61
C LEU A 105 -3.70 -5.77 -21.71
N VAL A 106 -3.88 -6.35 -20.52
CA VAL A 106 -4.57 -5.70 -19.40
C VAL A 106 -3.58 -5.32 -18.30
N LEU A 107 -3.55 -4.05 -17.90
CA LEU A 107 -2.89 -3.61 -16.68
C LEU A 107 -3.93 -3.55 -15.55
N ILE A 108 -3.82 -4.47 -14.59
CA ILE A 108 -4.66 -4.50 -13.39
C ILE A 108 -3.94 -3.66 -12.33
N VAL A 109 -4.37 -2.41 -12.15
CA VAL A 109 -3.87 -1.60 -11.04
C VAL A 109 -4.86 -1.70 -9.90
N ASN A 110 -4.65 -2.66 -9.00
CA ASN A 110 -5.51 -2.84 -7.84
C ASN A 110 -4.76 -3.51 -6.69
N SER A 111 -4.85 -2.92 -5.51
CA SER A 111 -4.15 -3.37 -4.31
C SER A 111 -4.93 -4.39 -3.47
N SER A 112 -6.16 -4.73 -3.86
CA SER A 112 -7.09 -5.54 -3.06
C SER A 112 -7.49 -6.84 -3.73
N GLN A 113 -8.26 -7.67 -3.03
CA GLN A 113 -8.86 -8.91 -3.55
C GLN A 113 -9.63 -8.75 -4.87
N TRP A 114 -10.04 -7.53 -5.27
CA TRP A 114 -10.60 -7.29 -6.61
C TRP A 114 -9.63 -7.66 -7.75
N SER A 115 -8.32 -7.64 -7.49
CA SER A 115 -7.33 -8.16 -8.44
C SER A 115 -7.53 -9.64 -8.73
N PHE A 116 -7.99 -10.43 -7.75
CA PHE A 116 -8.32 -11.84 -7.95
C PHE A 116 -9.47 -12.01 -8.95
N PHE A 117 -10.53 -11.21 -8.80
CA PHE A 117 -11.64 -11.15 -9.76
C PHE A 117 -11.17 -10.77 -11.17
N LEU A 118 -10.42 -9.66 -11.30
CA LEU A 118 -9.96 -9.17 -12.60
C LEU A 118 -8.96 -10.13 -13.26
N ALA A 119 -8.10 -10.78 -12.47
CA ALA A 119 -7.19 -11.81 -12.96
C ALA A 119 -7.95 -13.04 -13.47
N SER A 120 -9.01 -13.49 -12.76
CA SER A 120 -9.90 -14.55 -13.26
C SER A 120 -10.54 -14.18 -14.60
N VAL A 121 -10.96 -12.93 -14.79
CA VAL A 121 -11.48 -12.45 -16.09
C VAL A 121 -10.39 -12.58 -17.17
N CYS A 122 -9.17 -12.13 -16.90
CA CYS A 122 -8.05 -12.21 -17.84
C CYS A 122 -7.68 -13.66 -18.20
N VAL A 123 -7.62 -14.56 -17.21
CA VAL A 123 -7.34 -16.00 -17.42
C VAL A 123 -8.43 -16.67 -18.28
N ILE A 124 -9.71 -16.40 -18.01
CA ILE A 124 -10.82 -16.97 -18.79
C ILE A 124 -10.87 -16.42 -20.22
N THR A 125 -10.52 -15.15 -20.40
CA THR A 125 -10.48 -14.50 -21.73
C THR A 125 -9.17 -14.75 -22.48
N LYS A 126 -8.16 -15.33 -21.81
CA LYS A 126 -6.81 -15.58 -22.33
C LYS A 126 -6.09 -14.30 -22.76
N VAL A 127 -6.42 -13.17 -22.12
CA VAL A 127 -5.73 -11.90 -22.34
C VAL A 127 -4.57 -11.81 -21.34
N PRO A 128 -3.32 -11.57 -21.79
CA PRO A 128 -2.20 -11.42 -20.88
C PRO A 128 -2.41 -10.18 -20.01
N PHE A 129 -1.94 -10.24 -18.76
CA PHE A 129 -2.12 -9.14 -17.84
C PHE A 129 -0.89 -8.88 -16.97
N VAL A 130 -0.75 -7.62 -16.55
CA VAL A 130 0.22 -7.18 -15.55
C VAL A 130 -0.53 -6.86 -14.26
N GLN A 131 -0.11 -7.45 -13.15
CA GLN A 131 -0.65 -7.14 -11.83
C GLN A 131 0.17 -6.03 -11.16
N SER A 132 -0.48 -4.95 -10.73
CA SER A 132 0.16 -3.82 -10.05
C SER A 132 -0.50 -3.52 -8.71
N ILE A 133 0.29 -3.54 -7.63
CA ILE A 133 -0.12 -3.06 -6.30
C ILE A 133 0.46 -1.66 -6.02
N ARG A 134 -0.33 -0.82 -5.33
CA ARG A 134 -0.02 0.61 -5.07
C ARG A 134 0.08 0.98 -3.59
N GLY A 135 -0.16 0.04 -2.67
CA GLY A 135 0.19 0.17 -1.25
C GLY A 135 1.50 -0.55 -0.96
N SER A 136 2.00 -0.49 0.28
CA SER A 136 3.01 -1.46 0.72
C SER A 136 2.42 -2.85 0.63
N SER A 137 3.25 -3.82 0.23
CA SER A 137 2.79 -5.20 0.11
C SER A 137 2.24 -5.73 1.44
N GLU A 138 2.86 -5.35 2.55
CA GLU A 138 2.43 -5.70 3.90
C GLU A 138 1.05 -5.11 4.20
N TYR A 139 0.82 -3.82 3.92
CA TYR A 139 -0.49 -3.19 4.11
C TYR A 139 -1.56 -3.86 3.24
N CYS A 140 -1.23 -4.16 1.99
CA CYS A 140 -2.16 -4.82 1.08
C CYS A 140 -2.55 -6.19 1.63
N LEU A 141 -1.57 -7.01 2.00
CA LEU A 141 -1.81 -8.33 2.58
C LEU A 141 -2.61 -8.25 3.89
N LYS A 142 -2.33 -7.23 4.71
CA LYS A 142 -2.99 -6.97 6.00
C LYS A 142 -4.48 -6.64 5.92
N TYR A 143 -4.82 -5.74 5.00
CA TYR A 143 -6.12 -5.04 5.05
C TYR A 143 -6.95 -5.21 3.80
N LEU A 144 -6.33 -5.57 2.67
CA LEU A 144 -6.99 -5.56 1.36
C LEU A 144 -7.11 -6.96 0.75
N TRP A 145 -6.38 -7.93 1.31
CA TRP A 145 -6.40 -9.35 0.93
C TRP A 145 -6.74 -10.19 2.16
N HIS A 146 -7.42 -11.31 1.92
CA HIS A 146 -7.77 -12.26 2.98
C HIS A 146 -6.77 -13.41 3.11
N SER A 147 -5.90 -13.59 2.10
CA SER A 147 -4.93 -14.69 2.11
C SER A 147 -3.75 -14.44 1.19
N PHE A 148 -2.57 -14.84 1.65
CA PHE A 148 -1.35 -14.86 0.87
C PHE A 148 -1.45 -15.72 -0.41
N PRO A 149 -2.01 -16.96 -0.40
CA PRO A 149 -2.10 -17.73 -1.63
C PRO A 149 -3.00 -17.10 -2.69
N ALA A 150 -4.03 -16.33 -2.29
CA ALA A 150 -4.84 -15.59 -3.26
C ALA A 150 -4.01 -14.51 -3.97
N ILE A 151 -3.30 -13.64 -3.24
CA ILE A 151 -2.44 -12.62 -3.87
C ILE A 151 -1.30 -13.30 -4.67
N ASN A 152 -0.70 -14.36 -4.15
CA ASN A 152 0.36 -15.10 -4.82
C ASN A 152 -0.11 -15.71 -6.16
N SER A 153 -1.31 -16.31 -6.19
CA SER A 153 -1.89 -16.88 -7.41
C SER A 153 -2.10 -15.84 -8.51
N VAL A 154 -2.50 -14.61 -8.15
CA VAL A 154 -2.66 -13.52 -9.12
C VAL A 154 -1.31 -13.15 -9.74
N PHE A 155 -0.27 -12.99 -8.92
CA PHE A 155 1.07 -12.67 -9.43
C PHE A 155 1.71 -13.83 -10.21
N LEU A 156 1.50 -15.08 -9.79
CA LEU A 156 1.95 -16.26 -10.52
C LEU A 156 1.30 -16.39 -11.88
N ALA A 157 -0.01 -16.11 -11.99
CA ALA A 157 -0.73 -16.14 -13.27
C ALA A 157 -0.41 -14.94 -14.17
N ALA A 158 0.03 -13.81 -13.60
CA ALA A 158 0.34 -12.61 -14.36
C ALA A 158 1.51 -12.82 -15.33
N SER A 159 1.44 -12.10 -16.46
CA SER A 159 2.53 -12.00 -17.43
C SER A 159 3.67 -11.09 -16.96
N ALA A 160 3.44 -10.27 -15.95
CA ALA A 160 4.46 -9.63 -15.12
C ALA A 160 3.77 -9.03 -13.89
N GLY A 161 4.53 -8.71 -12.86
CA GLY A 161 4.01 -8.00 -11.71
C GLY A 161 4.75 -6.69 -11.46
N HIS A 162 4.11 -5.81 -10.71
CA HIS A 162 4.62 -4.50 -10.36
C HIS A 162 4.39 -4.21 -8.87
N VAL A 163 5.45 -3.75 -8.21
CA VAL A 163 5.44 -3.21 -6.85
C VAL A 163 6.13 -1.85 -6.81
N LEU A 164 5.76 -1.00 -5.84
CA LEU A 164 6.26 0.36 -5.79
C LEU A 164 7.73 0.46 -5.35
N MET A 165 8.12 -0.27 -4.30
CA MET A 165 9.42 -0.16 -3.65
C MET A 165 10.16 -1.50 -3.64
N PRO A 166 11.51 -1.50 -3.56
CA PRO A 166 12.30 -2.73 -3.51
C PRO A 166 11.90 -3.72 -2.42
N SER A 167 11.61 -3.27 -1.19
CA SER A 167 11.26 -4.18 -0.09
C SER A 167 9.94 -4.91 -0.31
N TYR A 168 9.03 -4.35 -1.11
CA TYR A 168 7.68 -4.90 -1.31
C TYR A 168 7.64 -6.21 -2.09
N LYS A 169 8.74 -6.56 -2.75
CA LYS A 169 8.89 -7.89 -3.37
C LYS A 169 9.13 -8.99 -2.33
N ASN A 170 9.65 -8.64 -1.15
CA ASN A 170 10.19 -9.61 -0.20
C ASN A 170 9.10 -10.46 0.44
N ILE A 171 7.84 -10.01 0.42
CA ILE A 171 6.74 -10.86 0.88
C ILE A 171 6.45 -12.03 -0.06
N PHE A 172 6.91 -11.99 -1.31
CA PHE A 172 6.57 -12.99 -2.32
C PHE A 172 7.65 -14.07 -2.44
N PRO A 173 7.31 -15.31 -2.85
CA PRO A 173 8.29 -16.37 -3.12
C PRO A 173 9.20 -15.99 -4.31
N PRO A 174 10.37 -16.65 -4.46
CA PRO A 174 11.27 -16.41 -5.58
C PRO A 174 10.61 -16.47 -6.96
N SER A 175 9.66 -17.39 -7.16
CA SER A 175 8.89 -17.57 -8.40
C SER A 175 8.12 -16.32 -8.81
N VAL A 176 7.59 -15.58 -7.84
CA VAL A 176 6.93 -14.29 -8.08
C VAL A 176 7.94 -13.16 -8.11
N GLN A 177 8.94 -13.12 -7.22
CA GLN A 177 9.94 -12.06 -7.20
C GLN A 177 10.65 -11.88 -8.54
N GLU A 178 10.95 -12.97 -9.25
CA GLU A 178 11.55 -12.92 -10.59
C GLU A 178 10.65 -12.20 -11.61
N LYS A 179 9.32 -12.24 -11.45
CA LYS A 179 8.35 -11.56 -12.33
C LYS A 179 8.09 -10.10 -11.96
N LEU A 180 8.56 -9.64 -10.80
CA LEU A 180 8.27 -8.30 -10.28
C LEU A 180 9.21 -7.25 -10.85
N GLU A 181 8.62 -6.16 -11.35
CA GLU A 181 9.31 -4.90 -11.57
C GLU A 181 9.02 -3.90 -10.46
N ILE A 182 10.04 -3.10 -10.14
CA ILE A 182 9.96 -2.05 -9.13
C ILE A 182 9.82 -0.71 -9.85
N ILE A 183 8.61 -0.11 -9.81
CA ILE A 183 8.34 1.16 -10.46
C ILE A 183 7.66 2.13 -9.48
N PRO A 184 8.37 3.14 -8.95
CA PRO A 184 7.77 4.04 -7.98
C PRO A 184 6.68 4.92 -8.60
N SER A 185 5.82 5.52 -7.79
CA SER A 185 4.86 6.53 -8.26
C SER A 185 5.60 7.79 -8.74
N GLN A 186 5.12 8.43 -9.79
CA GLN A 186 5.66 9.67 -10.30
C GLN A 186 5.37 10.86 -9.38
N ILE A 187 6.22 11.88 -9.41
CA ILE A 187 5.94 13.23 -8.91
C ILE A 187 6.38 14.24 -9.95
N GLU A 188 5.68 15.37 -10.05
CA GLU A 188 6.06 16.45 -10.97
C GLU A 188 7.36 17.15 -10.50
N PRO A 189 8.18 17.63 -11.45
CA PRO A 189 9.28 18.53 -11.13
C PRO A 189 8.75 19.82 -10.51
N ALA A 190 9.33 20.23 -9.37
CA ALA A 190 9.01 21.53 -8.78
C ALA A 190 9.64 22.66 -9.60
N THR A 191 8.90 23.75 -9.77
CA THR A 191 9.37 24.99 -10.42
C THR A 191 9.67 26.10 -9.40
N THR A 192 9.17 25.96 -8.18
CA THR A 192 9.39 26.85 -7.04
C THR A 192 10.08 26.08 -5.91
N PHE A 193 10.91 26.76 -5.13
CA PHE A 193 11.71 26.14 -4.08
C PHE A 193 11.55 26.93 -2.78
N GLY A 194 11.49 26.22 -1.65
CA GLY A 194 11.44 26.83 -0.34
C GLY A 194 12.79 27.37 0.13
N SER A 195 12.74 28.21 1.17
CA SER A 195 13.91 28.70 1.90
C SER A 195 13.85 28.22 3.35
N PRO A 196 14.07 26.92 3.62
CA PRO A 196 13.78 26.35 4.94
C PRO A 196 14.69 26.89 6.06
N ASP A 197 15.77 27.62 5.73
CA ASP A 197 16.67 28.30 6.66
C ASP A 197 16.19 29.69 7.11
N LYS A 198 15.16 30.27 6.48
CA LYS A 198 14.71 31.64 6.76
C LYS A 198 13.25 31.63 7.20
N PRO A 199 12.86 32.43 8.20
CA PRO A 199 11.45 32.54 8.56
C PRO A 199 10.66 33.25 7.44
N ASN A 200 9.34 33.12 7.51
CA ASN A 200 8.43 33.90 6.68
C ASN A 200 8.46 35.41 7.04
N ASN A 201 7.72 36.24 6.31
CA ASN A 201 7.66 37.69 6.54
C ASN A 201 7.16 38.09 7.94
N ALA A 202 6.49 37.20 8.67
CA ALA A 202 6.05 37.41 10.04
C ALA A 202 7.07 36.93 11.08
N GLY A 203 8.27 36.51 10.66
CA GLY A 203 9.31 35.99 11.55
C GLY A 203 9.03 34.58 12.07
N ARG A 204 8.12 33.83 11.43
CA ARG A 204 7.69 32.48 11.88
C ARG A 204 8.18 31.38 10.97
N PHE A 205 8.30 30.18 11.54
CA PHE A 205 8.61 28.94 10.83
C PHE A 205 7.41 27.99 10.87
N THR A 206 7.42 26.97 10.00
CA THR A 206 6.26 26.09 9.82
C THR A 206 6.70 24.66 9.56
N ILE A 207 6.17 23.77 10.39
CA ILE A 207 6.15 22.32 10.18
C ILE A 207 4.89 21.99 9.38
N LEU A 208 5.06 21.27 8.28
CA LEU A 208 3.96 20.82 7.43
C LEU A 208 3.70 19.33 7.63
N TYR A 209 2.43 18.98 7.82
CA TYR A 209 1.88 17.70 7.40
C TYR A 209 0.93 17.93 6.21
N SER A 210 0.89 16.98 5.29
CA SER A 210 0.01 16.98 4.12
C SER A 210 -0.32 15.54 3.76
N GLY A 211 -1.61 15.20 3.69
CA GLY A 211 -2.09 13.84 3.50
C GLY A 211 -3.49 13.60 4.09
N ARG A 212 -3.99 12.37 4.02
CA ARG A 212 -5.29 11.99 4.58
C ARG A 212 -5.24 11.97 6.12
N PHE A 213 -6.29 12.41 6.80
CA PHE A 213 -6.41 12.27 8.26
C PHE A 213 -6.99 10.91 8.63
N SER A 214 -6.17 9.87 8.49
CA SER A 214 -6.50 8.47 8.76
C SER A 214 -5.52 7.83 9.74
N PHE A 215 -5.92 6.71 10.33
CA PHE A 215 -5.21 6.07 11.44
C PHE A 215 -3.75 5.73 11.09
N GLU A 216 -3.50 5.15 9.92
CA GLU A 216 -2.14 4.78 9.50
C GLU A 216 -1.19 5.97 9.32
N LYS A 217 -1.73 7.20 9.26
CA LYS A 217 -0.93 8.42 9.12
C LYS A 217 -0.41 8.97 10.44
N ARG A 218 -0.97 8.52 11.57
CA ARG A 218 -0.49 8.79 12.93
C ARG A 218 -0.25 10.27 13.28
N LEU A 219 -1.20 11.14 12.89
CA LEU A 219 -1.14 12.57 13.22
C LEU A 219 -1.22 12.83 14.73
N ASP A 220 -1.82 11.90 15.50
CA ASP A 220 -1.79 11.88 16.96
C ASP A 220 -0.35 11.98 17.49
N LEU A 221 0.58 11.21 16.92
CA LEU A 221 1.98 11.21 17.34
C LEU A 221 2.66 12.54 17.05
N LEU A 222 2.39 13.15 15.88
CA LEU A 222 2.95 14.44 15.50
C LEU A 222 2.44 15.58 16.39
N ILE A 223 1.14 15.62 16.67
CA ILE A 223 0.54 16.64 17.53
C ILE A 223 1.11 16.54 18.95
N ASN A 224 1.19 15.33 19.51
CA ASN A 224 1.79 15.12 20.83
C ASN A 224 3.29 15.47 20.85
N ALA A 225 4.04 15.08 19.81
CA ALA A 225 5.47 15.40 19.73
C ALA A 225 5.72 16.91 19.63
N PHE A 226 4.88 17.63 18.87
CA PHE A 226 4.93 19.08 18.80
C PHE A 226 4.56 19.73 20.13
N ALA A 227 3.58 19.18 20.86
CA ALA A 227 3.17 19.67 22.18
C ALA A 227 4.33 19.65 23.19
N ILE A 228 5.21 18.65 23.13
CA ILE A 228 6.38 18.51 24.01
C ILE A 228 7.39 19.66 23.81
N ILE A 229 7.56 20.13 22.57
CA ILE A 229 8.64 21.06 22.22
C ILE A 229 8.17 22.49 21.93
N LYS A 230 6.86 22.75 21.95
CA LYS A 230 6.25 24.01 21.49
C LYS A 230 6.76 25.27 22.21
N ASP A 231 7.13 25.13 23.47
CA ASP A 231 7.55 26.23 24.35
C ASP A 231 9.03 26.58 24.17
N ASP A 232 9.85 25.60 23.76
CA ASP A 232 11.25 25.83 23.39
C ASP A 232 11.38 26.53 22.02
N PHE A 233 10.33 26.43 21.19
CA PHE A 233 10.29 26.93 19.81
C PHE A 233 9.06 27.81 19.55
N PRO A 234 8.91 28.97 20.22
CA PRO A 234 7.69 29.81 20.13
C PRO A 234 7.39 30.38 18.73
N GLU A 235 8.40 30.45 17.86
CA GLU A 235 8.31 30.95 16.49
C GLU A 235 7.81 29.92 15.47
N TRP A 236 7.63 28.65 15.86
CA TRP A 236 7.21 27.57 14.96
C TRP A 236 5.72 27.28 15.02
N ASP A 237 5.09 27.00 13.88
CA ASP A 237 3.71 26.50 13.83
C ASP A 237 3.64 25.13 13.16
N LEU A 238 2.54 24.42 13.42
CA LEU A 238 2.21 23.17 12.77
C LEU A 238 1.00 23.35 11.85
N TRP A 239 1.21 23.13 10.55
CA TRP A 239 0.14 23.15 9.56
C TRP A 239 -0.22 21.72 9.15
N LEU A 240 -1.49 21.36 9.30
CA LEU A 240 -2.03 20.05 8.94
C LEU A 240 -2.93 20.21 7.70
N TYR A 241 -2.38 19.92 6.51
CA TYR A 241 -3.12 19.98 5.24
C TYR A 241 -3.79 18.65 4.92
N GLY A 242 -5.12 18.61 4.88
CA GLY A 242 -5.84 17.42 4.48
C GLY A 242 -7.23 17.31 5.07
N MET A 243 -7.82 16.14 4.87
CA MET A 243 -9.12 15.75 5.41
C MET A 243 -9.14 14.26 5.69
N GLY A 244 -10.08 13.83 6.51
CA GLY A 244 -10.29 12.42 6.79
C GLY A 244 -11.16 12.19 8.01
N PRO A 245 -11.48 10.92 8.29
CA PRO A 245 -12.37 10.54 9.39
C PRO A 245 -11.85 10.97 10.78
N LEU A 246 -10.55 11.22 10.93
CA LEU A 246 -9.97 11.61 12.21
C LEU A 246 -9.99 13.12 12.49
N LEU A 247 -10.52 13.96 11.60
CA LEU A 247 -10.46 15.43 11.75
C LEU A 247 -10.96 15.89 13.12
N GLU A 248 -12.17 15.49 13.52
CA GLU A 248 -12.77 15.91 14.79
C GLU A 248 -11.96 15.44 16.00
N LYS A 249 -11.45 14.19 15.97
CA LYS A 249 -10.60 13.64 17.03
C LYS A 249 -9.28 14.41 17.16
N LEU A 250 -8.68 14.78 16.04
CA LEU A 250 -7.43 15.55 16.03
C LEU A 250 -7.64 16.99 16.51
N GLN A 251 -8.76 17.62 16.17
CA GLN A 251 -9.13 18.94 16.69
C GLN A 251 -9.36 18.91 18.20
N ALA A 252 -10.01 17.86 18.72
CA ALA A 252 -10.17 17.66 20.16
C ALA A 252 -8.81 17.51 20.88
N LEU A 253 -7.88 16.72 20.30
CA LEU A 253 -6.53 16.57 20.83
C LEU A 253 -5.74 17.90 20.86
N VAL A 254 -5.84 18.71 19.80
CA VAL A 254 -5.22 20.05 19.75
C VAL A 254 -5.75 20.95 20.87
N LYS A 255 -7.06 20.89 21.14
CA LYS A 255 -7.68 21.64 22.24
C LYS A 255 -7.22 21.13 23.62
N GLU A 256 -7.20 19.82 23.82
CA GLU A 256 -6.72 19.19 25.06
C GLU A 256 -5.29 19.61 25.40
N LEU A 257 -4.44 19.71 24.38
CA LEU A 257 -3.02 20.08 24.53
C LEU A 257 -2.77 21.60 24.51
N ASN A 258 -3.82 22.42 24.49
CA ASN A 258 -3.77 23.89 24.39
C ASN A 258 -2.87 24.36 23.23
N LEU A 259 -3.18 23.85 22.03
CA LEU A 259 -2.42 24.07 20.80
C LEU A 259 -3.19 24.88 19.74
N GLU A 260 -4.39 25.39 20.05
CA GLU A 260 -5.29 26.04 19.07
C GLU A 260 -4.65 27.24 18.35
N ASN A 261 -3.72 27.94 19.01
CA ASN A 261 -3.01 29.09 18.44
C ASN A 261 -1.73 28.72 17.67
N ARG A 262 -1.36 27.44 17.63
CA ARG A 262 -0.09 26.94 17.08
C ARG A 262 -0.27 25.81 16.05
N VAL A 263 -1.46 25.20 16.00
CA VAL A 263 -1.80 24.14 15.06
C VAL A 263 -2.96 24.61 14.17
N THR A 264 -2.74 24.64 12.86
CA THR A 264 -3.76 25.05 11.88
C THR A 264 -4.15 23.87 11.00
N PHE A 265 -5.45 23.59 10.93
CA PHE A 265 -6.01 22.62 9.99
C PHE A 265 -6.36 23.33 8.68
N CYS A 266 -5.76 22.89 7.58
CA CYS A 266 -5.91 23.49 6.27
C CYS A 266 -6.44 22.46 5.25
N GLN A 267 -6.99 22.96 4.15
CA GLN A 267 -7.40 22.15 3.00
C GLN A 267 -6.80 22.74 1.73
N ALA A 268 -6.52 21.86 0.78
CA ALA A 268 -6.16 22.22 -0.59
C ALA A 268 -7.12 21.48 -1.52
N ASN A 269 -7.64 22.17 -2.53
CA ASN A 269 -8.61 21.61 -3.47
C ASN A 269 -7.94 20.69 -4.50
N ASN A 270 -6.66 20.94 -4.80
CA ASN A 270 -5.89 20.20 -5.80
C ASN A 270 -4.39 20.24 -5.49
N THR A 271 -3.59 19.61 -6.35
CA THR A 271 -2.14 19.56 -6.18
C THR A 271 -1.45 20.91 -6.49
N ASP A 272 -1.97 21.70 -7.42
CA ASP A 272 -1.39 22.99 -7.78
C ASP A 272 -1.38 23.96 -6.59
N GLU A 273 -2.46 23.97 -5.79
CA GLU A 273 -2.51 24.71 -4.52
C GLU A 273 -1.42 24.23 -3.55
N MET A 274 -1.21 22.92 -3.42
CA MET A 274 -0.13 22.39 -2.57
C MET A 274 1.25 22.84 -3.04
N TYR A 275 1.48 22.98 -4.35
CA TYR A 275 2.76 23.45 -4.91
C TYR A 275 3.02 24.92 -4.63
N GLN A 276 1.97 25.70 -4.35
CA GLN A 276 2.11 27.06 -3.83
C GLN A 276 2.44 27.06 -2.33
N ILE A 277 2.03 26.03 -1.57
CA ILE A 277 2.28 25.93 -0.13
C ILE A 277 3.67 25.41 0.19
N TYR A 278 4.18 24.40 -0.54
CA TYR A 278 5.49 23.81 -0.23
C TYR A 278 6.65 24.82 -0.11
N PRO A 279 6.78 25.85 -0.97
CA PRO A 279 7.82 26.88 -0.82
C PRO A 279 7.70 27.75 0.43
N GLN A 280 6.55 27.76 1.10
CA GLN A 280 6.25 28.62 2.26
C GLN A 280 6.55 27.93 3.60
N VAL A 281 6.84 26.62 3.59
CA VAL A 281 7.09 25.83 4.80
C VAL A 281 8.58 25.55 4.98
N HIS A 282 8.96 25.06 6.16
CA HIS A 282 10.36 25.02 6.58
C HIS A 282 10.82 23.60 6.97
N LEU A 283 9.86 22.75 7.33
CA LEU A 283 10.08 21.35 7.67
C LEU A 283 8.84 20.55 7.29
N LYS A 284 9.00 19.35 6.74
CA LYS A 284 7.91 18.43 6.45
C LYS A 284 8.02 17.21 7.37
N VAL A 285 6.94 16.84 8.04
CA VAL A 285 6.89 15.63 8.87
C VAL A 285 5.83 14.69 8.32
N LEU A 286 6.22 13.43 8.13
CA LEU A 286 5.34 12.32 7.75
C LEU A 286 5.44 11.22 8.81
N PRO A 287 4.62 11.27 9.88
CA PRO A 287 4.73 10.36 11.02
C PRO A 287 4.06 9.00 10.75
N SER A 288 3.83 8.64 9.49
CA SER A 288 3.01 7.49 9.10
C SER A 288 3.62 6.17 9.58
N GLU A 289 2.76 5.20 9.88
CA GLU A 289 3.16 3.84 10.21
C GLU A 289 3.39 3.00 8.95
N GLN A 290 2.61 3.25 7.91
CA GLN A 290 2.70 2.54 6.63
C GLN A 290 2.46 3.50 5.47
N GLU A 291 3.31 3.43 4.46
CA GLU A 291 3.17 4.14 3.19
C GLU A 291 3.44 3.18 2.03
N GLY A 292 2.99 3.51 0.82
CA GLY A 292 3.36 2.76 -0.39
C GLY A 292 4.52 3.43 -1.13
N CYS A 293 4.30 4.65 -1.58
CA CYS A 293 5.34 5.48 -2.20
C CYS A 293 4.92 6.93 -2.00
N PRO A 294 5.11 7.48 -0.78
CA PRO A 294 4.41 8.68 -0.34
C PRO A 294 4.74 9.85 -1.26
N MET A 295 3.75 10.28 -2.04
CA MET A 295 3.91 11.39 -2.99
C MET A 295 4.11 12.70 -2.22
N ALA A 296 3.29 12.97 -1.20
CA ALA A 296 3.38 14.18 -0.39
C ALA A 296 4.75 14.39 0.28
N LEU A 297 5.47 13.30 0.59
CA LEU A 297 6.85 13.34 1.07
C LEU A 297 7.79 13.85 -0.02
N ARG A 298 7.76 13.18 -1.18
CA ARG A 298 8.65 13.47 -2.31
C ARG A 298 8.34 14.79 -3.00
N GLU A 299 7.08 15.25 -2.95
CA GLU A 299 6.68 16.58 -3.40
C GLU A 299 7.30 17.68 -2.53
N ALA A 300 7.30 17.51 -1.20
CA ALA A 300 8.01 18.42 -0.31
C ALA A 300 9.52 18.42 -0.62
N MET A 301 10.09 17.23 -0.81
CA MET A 301 11.49 17.09 -1.19
C MET A 301 11.80 17.79 -2.52
N ALA A 302 10.94 17.69 -3.54
CA ALA A 302 11.10 18.37 -4.83
C ALA A 302 11.16 19.89 -4.69
N HIS A 303 10.44 20.46 -3.71
CA HIS A 303 10.49 21.89 -3.39
C HIS A 303 11.64 22.28 -2.44
N ALA A 304 12.63 21.40 -2.28
CA ALA A 304 13.78 21.57 -1.41
C ALA A 304 13.45 21.73 0.09
N ILE A 305 12.41 21.04 0.57
CA ILE A 305 12.03 21.02 1.98
C ILE A 305 12.60 19.75 2.64
N PRO A 306 13.34 19.87 3.77
CA PRO A 306 13.81 18.71 4.52
C PRO A 306 12.62 17.95 5.14
N VAL A 307 12.77 16.63 5.24
CA VAL A 307 11.69 15.74 5.69
C VAL A 307 12.08 14.92 6.91
N ILE A 308 11.10 14.60 7.77
CA ILE A 308 11.22 13.65 8.88
C ILE A 308 10.16 12.56 8.71
N ALA A 309 10.56 11.29 8.86
CA ALA A 309 9.65 10.15 8.92
C ALA A 309 10.16 9.10 9.92
N TYR A 310 9.34 8.10 10.26
CA TYR A 310 9.82 6.95 11.03
C TYR A 310 10.61 5.96 10.16
N ASP A 311 11.63 5.32 10.72
CA ASP A 311 12.43 4.28 10.06
C ASP A 311 11.65 2.96 9.82
N GLU A 312 10.64 2.69 10.64
CA GLU A 312 9.72 1.55 10.47
C GLU A 312 8.66 1.77 9.37
N CYS A 313 8.47 3.02 8.93
CA CYS A 313 7.48 3.35 7.90
C CYS A 313 7.93 2.82 6.55
N SER A 314 7.28 1.75 6.11
CA SER A 314 7.53 1.15 4.79
C SER A 314 7.38 2.21 3.69
N GLY A 315 8.32 2.24 2.74
CA GLY A 315 8.36 3.23 1.65
C GLY A 315 9.07 4.54 2.02
N SER A 316 8.77 5.18 3.15
CA SER A 316 9.49 6.39 3.58
C SER A 316 10.96 6.10 3.86
N ASN A 317 11.24 4.98 4.51
CA ASN A 317 12.59 4.50 4.84
C ASN A 317 13.42 4.04 3.63
N GLU A 318 12.79 3.82 2.46
CA GLU A 318 13.47 3.50 1.20
C GLU A 318 13.70 4.73 0.32
N ILE A 319 13.03 5.85 0.63
CA ILE A 319 13.18 7.13 -0.06
C ILE A 319 14.23 8.00 0.62
N ILE A 320 14.20 8.06 1.96
CA ILE A 320 15.06 8.93 2.76
C ILE A 320 16.39 8.23 3.05
N THR A 321 17.48 8.94 2.76
CA THR A 321 18.83 8.64 3.25
C THR A 321 19.05 9.46 4.54
N HIS A 322 18.94 8.79 5.69
CA HIS A 322 19.02 9.42 7.01
C HIS A 322 20.26 10.31 7.16
N GLY A 323 20.04 11.55 7.58
CA GLY A 323 21.09 12.56 7.82
C GLY A 323 21.54 13.32 6.56
N GLU A 324 21.19 12.85 5.36
CA GLU A 324 21.57 13.50 4.10
C GLU A 324 20.42 14.29 3.47
N ASP A 325 19.32 13.62 3.16
CA ASP A 325 18.16 14.20 2.46
C ASP A 325 16.87 14.21 3.31
N GLY A 326 16.97 13.74 4.55
CA GLY A 326 15.90 13.73 5.54
C GLY A 326 16.36 13.03 6.81
N LEU A 327 15.48 12.96 7.81
CA LEU A 327 15.70 12.16 9.02
C LEU A 327 14.71 11.01 9.11
N LEU A 328 15.26 9.84 9.39
CA LEU A 328 14.51 8.67 9.84
C LEU A 328 14.63 8.55 11.35
N ILE A 329 13.49 8.52 12.04
CA ILE A 329 13.38 8.44 13.48
C ILE A 329 13.10 7.01 13.91
N THR A 330 13.91 6.50 14.84
CA THR A 330 13.76 5.17 15.39
C THR A 330 12.67 5.12 16.46
N ALA A 331 11.72 4.20 16.28
CA ALA A 331 10.55 4.03 17.14
C ALA A 331 10.82 3.29 18.47
N SER A 332 12.07 2.89 18.77
CA SER A 332 12.36 1.72 19.61
C SER A 332 12.09 1.84 21.12
N LYS A 333 11.63 2.99 21.63
CA LYS A 333 11.19 3.12 23.04
C LYS A 333 9.99 4.05 23.22
N ASP A 334 10.05 5.24 22.63
CA ASP A 334 8.98 6.23 22.67
C ASP A 334 8.95 6.96 21.32
N ARG A 335 7.92 6.66 20.52
CA ARG A 335 7.74 7.25 19.19
C ARG A 335 7.52 8.75 19.25
N ILE A 336 6.76 9.23 20.24
CA ILE A 336 6.43 10.64 20.40
C ILE A 336 7.70 11.42 20.73
N LEU A 337 8.46 10.94 21.72
CA LEU A 337 9.71 11.59 22.12
C LEU A 337 10.76 11.54 21.00
N GLY A 338 10.90 10.40 20.31
CA GLY A 338 11.81 10.30 19.17
C GLY A 338 11.47 11.31 18.07
N LEU A 339 10.19 11.47 17.75
CA LEU A 339 9.74 12.43 16.74
C LEU A 339 9.96 13.88 17.20
N ALA A 340 9.72 14.17 18.48
CA ALA A 340 9.99 15.47 19.10
C ALA A 340 11.47 15.85 18.99
N GLU A 341 12.38 14.94 19.32
CA GLU A 341 13.83 15.18 19.24
C GLU A 341 14.31 15.33 17.78
N GLY A 342 13.73 14.56 16.85
CA GLY A 342 13.99 14.74 15.43
C GLY A 342 13.58 16.12 14.92
N MET A 343 12.40 16.61 15.34
CA MET A 343 11.94 17.96 15.02
C MET A 343 12.86 19.01 15.64
N ARG A 344 13.13 18.93 16.95
CA ARG A 344 14.05 19.82 17.68
C ARG A 344 15.40 19.96 16.97
N TYR A 345 16.03 18.84 16.62
CA TYR A 345 17.33 18.81 15.97
C TYR A 345 17.36 19.63 14.66
N LEU A 346 16.32 19.52 13.82
CA LEU A 346 16.24 20.32 12.59
C LEU A 346 15.76 21.74 12.83
N MET A 347 14.88 21.99 13.81
CA MET A 347 14.38 23.33 14.14
C MET A 347 15.52 24.25 14.64
N ASP A 348 16.48 23.70 15.37
CA ASP A 348 17.67 24.43 15.86
C ASP A 348 18.76 24.69 14.80
N GLN A 349 18.68 24.07 13.61
CA GLN A 349 19.78 24.10 12.63
C GLN A 349 19.34 24.61 11.24
N PRO A 350 19.18 25.92 11.05
CA PRO A 350 18.77 26.51 9.77
C PRO A 350 19.64 26.10 8.58
N GLN A 351 20.97 26.11 8.73
CA GLN A 351 21.88 25.74 7.64
C GLN A 351 21.76 24.27 7.25
N LEU A 352 21.56 23.38 8.24
CA LEU A 352 21.34 21.96 7.99
C LEU A 352 20.03 21.76 7.22
N ARG A 353 18.94 22.44 7.61
CA ARG A 353 17.66 22.39 6.87
C ARG A 353 17.82 22.76 5.40
N ARG A 354 18.61 23.79 5.10
CA ARG A 354 18.89 24.20 3.71
C ARG A 354 19.70 23.15 2.94
N ILE A 355 20.78 22.64 3.52
CA ILE A 355 21.63 21.62 2.87
C ILE A 355 20.82 20.34 2.63
N MET A 356 20.11 19.87 3.65
CA MET A 356 19.25 18.68 3.58
C MET A 356 18.11 18.86 2.58
N GLY A 357 17.48 20.04 2.55
CA GLY A 357 16.45 20.38 1.56
C GLY A 357 16.96 20.29 0.11
N LEU A 358 18.16 20.81 -0.17
CA LEU A 358 18.78 20.69 -1.49
C LEU A 358 19.05 19.23 -1.88
N LYS A 359 19.52 18.41 -0.93
CA LYS A 359 19.72 16.97 -1.14
C LYS A 359 18.41 16.22 -1.36
N ALA A 360 17.36 16.58 -0.60
CA ALA A 360 16.00 16.10 -0.80
C ALA A 360 15.52 16.34 -2.24
N ARG A 361 15.73 17.53 -2.78
CA ARG A 361 15.38 17.84 -4.18
C ARG A 361 16.10 16.94 -5.17
N ASP A 362 17.40 16.71 -4.98
CA ASP A 362 18.17 15.83 -5.86
C ASP A 362 17.69 14.38 -5.78
N THR A 363 17.27 13.90 -4.60
CA THR A 363 16.62 12.59 -4.43
C THR A 363 15.26 12.54 -5.12
N ALA A 364 14.43 13.59 -5.00
CA ALA A 364 13.11 13.67 -5.62
C ALA A 364 13.16 13.59 -7.16
N ALA A 365 14.21 14.14 -7.79
CA ALA A 365 14.38 14.13 -9.24
C ALA A 365 14.44 12.72 -9.87
N LYS A 366 14.82 11.70 -9.09
CA LYS A 366 14.80 10.29 -9.51
C LYS A 366 13.39 9.77 -9.80
N TYR A 367 12.37 10.50 -9.36
CA TYR A 367 10.96 10.12 -9.43
C TYR A 367 10.14 10.95 -10.44
N HIS A 368 10.80 11.68 -11.34
CA HIS A 368 10.10 12.44 -12.38
C HIS A 368 9.45 11.52 -13.43
N PRO A 369 8.37 11.97 -14.10
CA PRO A 369 7.56 11.13 -14.96
C PRO A 369 8.35 10.48 -16.10
N ASP A 370 9.24 11.21 -16.77
CA ASP A 370 9.98 10.72 -17.94
C ASP A 370 10.72 9.40 -17.70
N ALA A 371 11.45 9.30 -16.59
CA ALA A 371 12.24 8.11 -16.26
C ALA A 371 11.33 6.94 -15.84
N ILE A 372 10.28 7.23 -15.07
CA ILE A 372 9.35 6.22 -14.57
C ILE A 372 8.45 5.68 -15.68
N ASN A 373 7.94 6.54 -16.55
CA ASN A 373 7.06 6.17 -17.65
C ASN A 373 7.78 5.28 -18.68
N LYS A 374 9.07 5.50 -18.92
CA LYS A 374 9.91 4.58 -19.72
C LYS A 374 10.00 3.19 -19.09
N LYS A 375 10.08 3.08 -17.76
CA LYS A 375 10.05 1.77 -17.07
C LYS A 375 8.69 1.10 -17.23
N TRP A 376 7.60 1.85 -17.10
CA TRP A 376 6.25 1.33 -17.35
C TRP A 376 6.09 0.83 -18.78
N GLU A 377 6.46 1.62 -19.78
CA GLU A 377 6.39 1.21 -21.18
C GLU A 377 7.21 -0.06 -21.43
N SER A 378 8.45 -0.12 -20.91
CA SER A 378 9.29 -1.31 -21.01
C SER A 378 8.62 -2.55 -20.41
N LEU A 379 8.04 -2.43 -19.21
CA LEU A 379 7.31 -3.52 -18.55
C LEU A 379 6.13 -3.99 -19.42
N LEU A 380 5.27 -3.07 -19.88
CA LEU A 380 4.08 -3.40 -20.67
C LEU A 380 4.45 -4.04 -22.02
N VAL A 381 5.43 -3.49 -22.74
CA VAL A 381 5.93 -4.05 -24.00
C VAL A 381 6.50 -5.45 -23.79
N SER A 382 7.25 -5.65 -22.70
CA SER A 382 7.83 -6.97 -22.39
C SER A 382 6.76 -8.02 -22.08
N ALA A 383 5.66 -7.61 -21.44
CA ALA A 383 4.52 -8.47 -21.15
C ALA A 383 3.73 -8.82 -22.42
N ILE A 384 3.49 -7.85 -23.32
CA ILE A 384 2.85 -8.08 -24.64
C ILE A 384 3.65 -9.08 -25.47
N LYS A 385 4.97 -8.89 -25.56
CA LYS A 385 5.85 -9.75 -26.37
C LYS A 385 6.15 -11.10 -25.74
N GLY A 386 5.84 -11.30 -24.45
CA GLY A 386 6.28 -12.47 -23.69
C GLY A 386 7.80 -12.58 -23.51
N THR A 387 8.52 -11.45 -23.58
CA THR A 387 10.01 -11.40 -23.55
C THR A 387 10.58 -10.78 -22.26
N GLY A 388 9.73 -10.33 -21.34
CA GLY A 388 10.15 -9.74 -20.06
C GLY A 388 10.62 -10.78 -19.03
N LYS A 389 10.78 -10.36 -17.76
CA LYS A 389 11.12 -11.26 -16.63
C LYS A 389 10.04 -12.30 -16.28
N ALA A 390 9.05 -12.52 -17.15
CA ALA A 390 8.16 -13.66 -17.14
C ALA A 390 8.18 -14.38 -18.49
N SER A 391 9.39 -14.52 -19.05
CA SER A 391 9.67 -15.21 -20.30
C SER A 391 9.21 -16.68 -20.25
N SER A 392 9.17 -17.33 -21.41
CA SER A 392 8.93 -18.78 -21.49
C SER A 392 9.84 -19.57 -20.55
N THR A 393 11.11 -19.16 -20.41
CA THR A 393 12.08 -19.79 -19.50
C THR A 393 11.65 -19.77 -18.04
N ILE A 394 11.12 -18.65 -17.54
CA ILE A 394 10.66 -18.54 -16.14
C ILE A 394 9.34 -19.30 -15.96
N ARG A 395 8.45 -19.26 -16.97
CA ARG A 395 7.24 -20.10 -16.98
C ARG A 395 7.58 -21.58 -17.00
N ASP A 396 8.67 -21.99 -17.64
CA ASP A 396 9.11 -23.38 -17.65
C ASP A 396 9.74 -23.77 -16.31
N LYS A 397 10.55 -22.89 -15.71
CA LYS A 397 11.14 -23.07 -14.38
C LYS A 397 10.10 -23.25 -13.27
N TYR A 398 9.00 -22.49 -13.33
CA TYR A 398 7.92 -22.50 -12.34
C TYR A 398 6.58 -22.95 -12.95
N ARG A 399 6.62 -23.92 -13.87
CA ARG A 399 5.46 -24.33 -14.68
C ARG A 399 4.31 -24.82 -13.82
N GLU A 400 4.60 -25.65 -12.84
CA GLU A 400 3.60 -26.25 -11.95
C GLU A 400 2.91 -25.18 -11.09
N GLU A 401 3.68 -24.27 -10.49
CA GLU A 401 3.13 -23.14 -9.73
C GLU A 401 2.23 -22.25 -10.60
N HIS A 402 2.64 -21.97 -11.83
CA HIS A 402 1.87 -21.17 -12.77
C HIS A 402 0.56 -21.87 -13.19
N GLN A 403 0.61 -23.15 -13.51
CA GLN A 403 -0.57 -23.95 -13.84
C GLN A 403 -1.56 -24.01 -12.67
N ARG A 404 -1.05 -24.27 -11.45
CA ARG A 404 -1.83 -24.29 -10.22
C ARG A 404 -2.51 -22.95 -9.95
N ALA A 405 -1.79 -21.85 -10.16
CA ALA A 405 -2.35 -20.50 -10.04
C ALA A 405 -3.48 -20.22 -11.04
N GLU A 406 -3.33 -20.65 -12.31
CA GLU A 406 -4.41 -20.54 -13.30
C GLU A 406 -5.62 -21.40 -12.92
N GLU A 407 -5.41 -22.61 -12.41
CA GLU A 407 -6.49 -23.51 -11.96
C GLU A 407 -7.28 -22.90 -10.81
N ILE A 408 -6.61 -22.28 -9.84
CA ILE A 408 -7.24 -21.52 -8.75
C ILE A 408 -8.16 -20.42 -9.33
N LEU A 409 -7.64 -19.62 -10.26
CA LEU A 409 -8.40 -18.51 -10.87
C LEU A 409 -9.56 -19.00 -11.74
N LYS A 410 -9.40 -20.14 -12.43
CA LYS A 410 -10.47 -20.81 -13.21
C LYS A 410 -11.55 -21.38 -12.29
N LYS A 411 -11.17 -22.01 -11.17
CA LYS A 411 -12.10 -22.53 -10.17
C LYS A 411 -12.93 -21.40 -9.56
N ALA A 412 -12.29 -20.30 -9.18
CA ALA A 412 -12.99 -19.10 -8.71
C ALA A 412 -13.99 -18.56 -9.74
N ALA A 413 -13.58 -18.48 -11.01
CA ALA A 413 -14.45 -18.06 -12.11
C ALA A 413 -15.70 -18.95 -12.25
N ASN A 414 -15.53 -20.27 -12.18
CA ASN A 414 -16.63 -21.24 -12.27
C ASN A 414 -17.61 -21.13 -11.10
N MET A 415 -17.10 -20.82 -9.90
CA MET A 415 -17.93 -20.65 -8.71
C MET A 415 -18.66 -19.30 -8.70
N ALA A 416 -18.26 -18.35 -9.55
CA ALA A 416 -18.76 -16.98 -9.61
C ALA A 416 -18.77 -16.28 -8.23
N ARG A 417 -17.79 -16.63 -7.39
CA ARG A 417 -17.57 -16.04 -6.08
C ARG A 417 -16.14 -15.50 -6.06
N PHE A 418 -16.03 -14.20 -5.80
CA PHE A 418 -14.75 -13.49 -5.85
C PHE A 418 -14.54 -12.56 -4.65
N GLN A 419 -15.59 -12.37 -3.86
CA GLN A 419 -15.53 -11.62 -2.61
C GLN A 419 -15.20 -12.57 -1.47
N ASN A 420 -14.37 -12.11 -0.55
CA ASN A 420 -14.02 -12.80 0.69
C ASN A 420 -13.46 -14.20 0.43
N CYS A 421 -12.58 -14.30 -0.57
CA CYS A 421 -11.93 -15.54 -0.97
C CYS A 421 -10.64 -15.73 -0.15
N CYS A 422 -10.55 -16.84 0.57
CA CYS A 422 -9.31 -17.32 1.18
C CYS A 422 -8.99 -18.72 0.68
N ILE A 423 -7.70 -19.00 0.55
CA ILE A 423 -7.17 -20.27 0.05
C ILE A 423 -6.38 -20.90 1.20
N PHE A 424 -6.76 -22.12 1.60
CA PHE A 424 -6.19 -22.82 2.74
C PHE A 424 -5.36 -24.02 2.33
N ASP A 425 -4.22 -24.17 3.00
CA ASP A 425 -3.27 -25.26 2.76
C ASP A 425 -3.54 -26.53 3.60
N ARG A 426 -4.41 -26.55 4.62
CA ARG A 426 -4.87 -27.77 5.34
C ARG A 426 -5.90 -27.45 6.44
N ASP A 427 -6.63 -28.49 6.86
CA ASP A 427 -7.57 -28.60 8.01
C ASP A 427 -8.76 -27.60 8.08
N PRO A 428 -9.83 -27.85 7.30
CA PRO A 428 -11.04 -27.02 7.27
C PRO A 428 -11.74 -26.90 8.63
N GLY A 429 -11.71 -27.94 9.47
CA GLY A 429 -12.49 -27.98 10.71
C GLY A 429 -11.90 -27.12 11.83
N LEU A 430 -10.57 -27.10 11.96
CA LEU A 430 -9.90 -26.25 12.93
C LEU A 430 -9.86 -24.78 12.46
N PHE A 431 -9.82 -24.55 11.15
CA PHE A 431 -9.97 -23.23 10.56
C PHE A 431 -11.35 -22.62 10.86
N GLU A 432 -12.46 -23.33 10.66
CA GLU A 432 -13.82 -22.82 10.97
C GLU A 432 -13.94 -22.29 12.40
N LYS A 433 -13.24 -22.90 13.37
CA LYS A 433 -13.25 -22.46 14.77
C LYS A 433 -12.45 -21.18 15.02
N TYR A 434 -11.30 -21.01 14.36
CA TYR A 434 -10.37 -19.90 14.59
C TYR A 434 -10.30 -18.91 13.43
N GLU A 435 -11.27 -18.96 12.50
CA GLU A 435 -11.31 -18.24 11.24
C GLU A 435 -10.94 -16.76 11.40
N ASN A 436 -11.60 -16.06 12.31
CA ASN A 436 -11.39 -14.64 12.55
C ASN A 436 -9.95 -14.32 13.00
N GLN A 437 -9.40 -15.15 13.89
CA GLN A 437 -8.04 -14.97 14.40
C GLN A 437 -7.02 -15.29 13.31
N TYR A 438 -7.25 -16.37 12.56
CA TYR A 438 -6.36 -16.83 11.50
C TYR A 438 -6.27 -15.79 10.40
N LEU A 439 -7.40 -15.34 9.85
CA LEU A 439 -7.43 -14.35 8.77
C LEU A 439 -6.84 -13.00 9.20
N THR A 440 -6.94 -12.65 10.48
CA THR A 440 -6.36 -11.40 11.00
C THR A 440 -4.84 -11.47 11.13
N ILE A 441 -4.27 -12.66 11.36
CA ILE A 441 -2.82 -12.83 11.59
C ILE A 441 -2.12 -13.40 10.35
N TYR A 442 -2.81 -14.10 9.47
CA TYR A 442 -2.18 -14.81 8.36
C TYR A 442 -1.49 -13.86 7.39
N GLY A 443 -0.20 -14.12 7.12
CA GLY A 443 0.64 -13.25 6.29
C GLY A 443 1.15 -11.98 7.00
N HIS A 444 0.92 -11.83 8.31
CA HIS A 444 1.46 -10.72 9.06
C HIS A 444 2.94 -10.87 9.43
N ARG A 445 3.69 -9.75 9.39
CA ARG A 445 5.09 -9.66 9.85
C ARG A 445 5.32 -10.22 11.26
N LEU A 446 4.41 -9.97 12.19
CA LEU A 446 4.57 -10.41 13.59
C LEU A 446 4.25 -11.90 13.80
N PHE A 447 3.83 -12.61 12.75
CA PHE A 447 3.81 -14.07 12.71
C PHE A 447 4.77 -14.57 11.61
N ASP A 448 5.92 -15.08 12.03
CA ASP A 448 6.94 -15.63 11.14
C ASP A 448 6.89 -17.16 11.20
N LYS A 449 6.31 -17.78 10.16
CA LYS A 449 6.18 -19.25 10.05
C LYS A 449 7.54 -19.95 10.18
N LEU A 450 8.60 -19.40 9.60
CA LEU A 450 9.93 -20.04 9.61
C LEU A 450 10.58 -19.93 10.98
N PHE A 451 10.50 -18.75 11.61
CA PHE A 451 10.90 -18.58 13.00
C PHE A 451 10.16 -19.57 13.90
N TYR A 452 8.83 -19.63 13.76
CA TYR A 452 7.97 -20.48 14.58
C TYR A 452 8.34 -21.97 14.44
N LEU A 453 8.56 -22.44 13.21
CA LEU A 453 8.97 -23.83 12.95
C LEU A 453 10.43 -24.13 13.34
N GLN A 454 11.30 -23.12 13.41
CA GLN A 454 12.69 -23.28 13.85
C GLN A 454 12.80 -23.34 15.37
N GLU A 455 12.06 -22.49 16.07
CA GLU A 455 12.02 -22.46 17.54
C GLU A 455 11.20 -23.62 18.11
N TYR A 456 10.07 -23.96 17.49
CA TYR A 456 9.12 -24.97 17.99
C TYR A 456 9.16 -26.23 17.13
N MET A 457 10.20 -27.04 17.38
CA MET A 457 10.46 -28.29 16.64
C MET A 457 9.39 -29.37 16.83
N ASP A 458 8.61 -29.30 17.90
CA ASP A 458 7.40 -30.10 18.14
C ASP A 458 6.34 -29.84 17.07
N VAL A 459 6.05 -28.56 16.79
CA VAL A 459 5.10 -28.12 15.76
C VAL A 459 5.59 -28.52 14.37
N LYS A 460 6.90 -28.39 14.12
CA LYS A 460 7.49 -28.84 12.86
C LYS A 460 7.31 -30.34 12.61
N LYS A 461 7.40 -31.16 13.67
CA LYS A 461 7.27 -32.62 13.56
C LYS A 461 5.81 -33.07 13.44
N SER A 462 4.86 -32.32 14.01
CA SER A 462 3.43 -32.66 13.91
C SER A 462 2.89 -32.44 12.49
N GLY A 463 3.46 -31.49 11.74
CA GLY A 463 2.98 -31.12 10.41
C GLY A 463 1.70 -30.27 10.42
N GLU A 464 1.31 -29.78 11.59
CA GLU A 464 0.19 -28.84 11.76
C GLU A 464 0.49 -27.48 11.11
N ASP A 465 -0.57 -26.74 10.75
CA ASP A 465 -0.41 -25.35 10.31
C ASP A 465 0.16 -24.51 11.48
N PRO A 466 1.33 -23.86 11.31
CA PRO A 466 1.98 -23.17 12.42
C PRO A 466 1.20 -22.00 13.00
N LEU A 467 0.44 -21.28 12.15
CA LEU A 467 -0.38 -20.17 12.62
C LEU A 467 -1.59 -20.68 13.38
N LEU A 468 -2.23 -21.72 12.84
CA LEU A 468 -3.38 -22.32 13.50
C LEU A 468 -2.98 -22.96 14.83
N HIS A 469 -1.82 -23.60 14.89
CA HIS A 469 -1.22 -24.07 16.14
C HIS A 469 -0.98 -22.90 17.10
N TYR A 470 -0.34 -21.81 16.66
CA TYR A 470 -0.11 -20.64 17.50
C TYR A 470 -1.40 -20.10 18.11
N ILE A 471 -2.42 -19.85 17.28
CA ILE A 471 -3.72 -19.28 17.69
C ILE A 471 -4.48 -20.19 18.65
N SER A 472 -4.41 -21.51 18.44
CA SER A 472 -5.22 -22.46 19.20
C SER A 472 -4.57 -22.87 20.53
N VAL A 473 -3.26 -23.12 20.51
CA VAL A 473 -2.51 -23.74 21.61
C VAL A 473 -1.20 -22.99 21.91
N GLY A 474 -0.43 -22.62 20.89
CA GLY A 474 0.94 -22.12 21.06
C GLY A 474 1.07 -20.89 21.96
N TRP A 475 0.18 -19.90 21.82
CA TRP A 475 0.22 -18.72 22.70
C TRP A 475 -0.02 -19.06 24.18
N LYS A 476 -0.80 -20.12 24.47
CA LYS A 476 -1.05 -20.59 25.85
C LYS A 476 0.16 -21.30 26.44
N LEU A 477 1.01 -21.85 25.58
CA LEU A 477 2.32 -22.41 25.94
C LEU A 477 3.40 -21.31 26.09
N GLY A 478 3.05 -20.04 25.85
CA GLY A 478 4.00 -18.93 25.87
C GLY A 478 4.90 -18.86 24.64
N TYR A 479 4.52 -19.52 23.54
CA TYR A 479 5.30 -19.48 22.30
C TYR A 479 5.20 -18.09 21.68
N ASN A 480 6.31 -17.58 21.15
CA ASN A 480 6.39 -16.30 20.47
C ASN A 480 6.11 -16.50 18.97
N PRO A 481 5.20 -15.73 18.37
CA PRO A 481 4.87 -15.87 16.94
C PRO A 481 5.98 -15.35 16.02
N SER A 482 6.89 -14.52 16.52
CA SER A 482 8.05 -14.01 15.80
C SER A 482 9.13 -13.50 16.77
N ALA A 483 10.30 -13.16 16.25
CA ALA A 483 11.36 -12.48 17.02
C ALA A 483 10.97 -11.03 17.44
N GLU A 484 9.86 -10.49 16.94
CA GLU A 484 9.41 -9.11 17.19
C GLU A 484 8.21 -9.05 18.16
N PHE A 485 7.74 -10.20 18.64
CA PHE A 485 6.55 -10.28 19.49
C PHE A 485 6.73 -11.31 20.60
N ASP A 486 6.89 -10.81 21.82
CA ASP A 486 6.92 -11.55 23.06
C ASP A 486 5.48 -11.71 23.57
N THR A 487 4.95 -12.93 23.43
CA THR A 487 3.57 -13.29 23.79
C THR A 487 3.30 -12.97 25.26
N ASN A 488 4.22 -13.34 26.16
CA ASN A 488 4.00 -13.22 27.60
C ASN A 488 4.14 -11.76 28.06
N ALA A 489 5.11 -11.02 27.53
CA ALA A 489 5.26 -9.61 27.84
C ALA A 489 4.05 -8.80 27.34
N TYR A 490 3.55 -9.10 26.14
CA TYR A 490 2.37 -8.45 25.58
C TYR A 490 1.12 -8.74 26.43
N LEU A 491 0.90 -10.01 26.78
CA LEU A 491 -0.18 -10.44 27.68
C LEU A 491 -0.14 -9.65 28.99
N ALA A 492 1.01 -9.64 29.67
CA ALA A 492 1.17 -8.98 30.96
C ALA A 492 0.97 -7.46 30.90
N ARG A 493 1.30 -6.84 29.77
CA ARG A 493 1.25 -5.38 29.60
C ARG A 493 -0.12 -4.87 29.19
N TYR A 494 -0.79 -5.58 28.27
CA TYR A 494 -1.94 -5.04 27.55
C TYR A 494 -3.23 -5.86 27.69
N MET A 495 -3.16 -7.13 28.09
CA MET A 495 -4.35 -8.00 28.17
C MET A 495 -4.70 -8.35 29.61
N LYS A 496 -5.99 -8.55 29.87
CA LYS A 496 -6.47 -9.02 31.18
C LYS A 496 -6.46 -10.56 31.20
N SER A 497 -6.33 -11.14 32.39
CA SER A 497 -6.16 -12.60 32.59
C SER A 497 -7.30 -13.50 32.09
N ASN A 498 -8.41 -12.95 31.59
CA ASN A 498 -9.63 -13.67 31.25
C ASN A 498 -10.01 -13.58 29.76
N GLU A 499 -9.10 -13.17 28.88
CA GLU A 499 -9.35 -13.12 27.44
C GLU A 499 -9.09 -14.49 26.77
N GLU A 500 -10.10 -15.07 26.11
CA GLU A 500 -9.98 -16.32 25.33
C GLU A 500 -9.29 -16.13 23.96
N MET A 501 -8.81 -14.93 23.68
CA MET A 501 -8.26 -14.52 22.39
C MET A 501 -6.72 -14.58 22.41
N CYS A 502 -6.10 -14.99 21.31
CA CYS A 502 -4.64 -15.03 21.26
C CYS A 502 -4.03 -13.60 21.25
N PRO A 503 -2.83 -13.40 21.83
CA PRO A 503 -2.28 -12.06 22.04
C PRO A 503 -2.01 -11.29 20.76
N LEU A 504 -1.57 -12.00 19.72
CA LEU A 504 -1.33 -11.37 18.43
C LEU A 504 -2.64 -10.96 17.72
N TYR A 505 -3.73 -11.71 17.93
CA TYR A 505 -5.05 -11.33 17.44
C TYR A 505 -5.54 -10.08 18.17
N HIS A 506 -5.45 -10.06 19.51
CA HIS A 506 -5.77 -8.87 20.31
C HIS A 506 -4.98 -7.65 19.87
N PHE A 507 -3.67 -7.79 19.63
CA PHE A 507 -2.85 -6.69 19.11
C PHE A 507 -3.39 -6.12 17.80
N TYR A 508 -3.77 -7.00 16.86
CA TYR A 508 -4.26 -6.55 15.56
C TYR A 508 -5.71 -6.05 15.59
N GLN A 509 -6.54 -6.50 16.52
CA GLN A 509 -7.95 -6.11 16.62
C GLN A 509 -8.18 -4.87 17.49
N GLU A 510 -7.53 -4.80 18.65
CA GLU A 510 -7.86 -3.84 19.70
C GLU A 510 -6.61 -3.08 20.14
N GLY A 511 -5.62 -3.80 20.68
CA GLY A 511 -4.50 -3.20 21.41
C GLY A 511 -3.78 -2.09 20.64
N ARG A 512 -3.47 -2.27 19.35
CA ARG A 512 -2.77 -1.22 18.58
C ARG A 512 -3.58 0.08 18.43
N PHE A 513 -4.91 -0.02 18.39
CA PHE A 513 -5.79 1.15 18.27
C PHE A 513 -5.92 1.89 19.60
N GLU A 514 -5.64 1.20 20.71
CA GLU A 514 -5.53 1.75 22.05
C GLU A 514 -4.09 2.18 22.40
N GLY A 515 -3.18 2.13 21.43
CA GLY A 515 -1.79 2.57 21.58
C GLY A 515 -0.81 1.47 22.00
N ALA A 516 -1.24 0.22 22.16
CA ALA A 516 -0.33 -0.89 22.43
C ALA A 516 0.72 -1.04 21.33
N GLN A 517 1.93 -1.42 21.73
CA GLN A 517 3.05 -1.67 20.82
C GLN A 517 3.43 -3.16 20.88
N PRO A 518 3.90 -3.75 19.77
CA PRO A 518 4.50 -5.09 19.82
C PRO A 518 5.74 -5.03 20.70
N ILE A 519 5.89 -5.98 21.62
CA ILE A 519 7.02 -6.04 22.54
C ILE A 519 8.01 -7.06 21.99
N ALA A 520 9.18 -6.64 21.55
CA ALA A 520 10.24 -7.59 21.19
C ALA A 520 10.87 -8.20 22.47
N PRO A 521 11.27 -9.48 22.46
CA PRO A 521 12.03 -10.07 23.56
C PRO A 521 13.33 -9.27 23.82
N LYS A 522 13.64 -8.96 25.09
CA LYS A 522 14.87 -8.23 25.46
C LYS A 522 16.12 -9.00 25.04
N THR A 523 16.68 -8.66 23.89
CA THR A 523 17.99 -9.14 23.41
C THR A 523 18.67 -8.05 22.59
N ASP A 524 19.99 -8.17 22.36
CA ASP A 524 20.83 -7.30 21.50
C ASP A 524 20.42 -7.30 20.01
N TYR A 525 19.18 -7.72 19.71
CA TYR A 525 18.59 -7.87 18.40
C TYR A 525 18.52 -6.55 17.62
N TYR A 526 18.36 -5.42 18.31
CA TYR A 526 18.26 -4.10 17.69
C TYR A 526 19.58 -3.58 17.11
N GLU A 527 20.74 -3.92 17.70
CA GLU A 527 22.03 -3.60 17.09
C GLU A 527 22.28 -4.41 15.80
N LYS A 528 21.63 -5.57 15.67
CA LYS A 528 21.62 -6.39 14.44
C LYS A 528 20.54 -5.93 13.44
N TRP A 529 19.64 -5.02 13.81
CA TRP A 529 18.52 -4.57 12.96
C TRP A 529 18.98 -3.64 11.83
N LEU A 530 19.99 -2.78 12.07
CA LEU A 530 20.64 -1.98 11.02
C LEU A 530 21.26 -2.83 9.89
N GLN A 531 21.44 -4.13 10.13
CA GLN A 531 21.97 -5.10 9.15
C GLN A 531 20.88 -5.98 8.51
N ARG A 532 19.62 -5.92 8.99
CA ARG A 532 18.52 -6.73 8.47
C ARG A 532 17.67 -5.94 7.49
N LYS A 533 17.98 -6.07 6.20
CA LYS A 533 16.92 -6.07 5.19
C LYS A 533 16.08 -7.35 5.42
N PRO A 534 14.75 -7.34 5.31
CA PRO A 534 13.97 -8.57 5.35
C PRO A 534 14.36 -9.41 4.12
N GLU A 535 15.34 -10.30 4.29
CA GLU A 535 15.95 -11.08 3.19
C GLU A 535 15.18 -12.37 2.88
N ARG A 536 14.10 -12.70 3.60
CA ARG A 536 13.47 -14.02 3.48
C ARG A 536 12.05 -13.99 2.90
N PRO A 537 11.83 -14.60 1.72
CA PRO A 537 10.52 -14.77 1.10
C PRO A 537 9.53 -15.53 2.00
N TYR A 538 8.23 -15.20 1.95
CA TYR A 538 7.20 -16.18 2.31
C TYR A 538 7.20 -17.28 1.23
N THR A 539 7.51 -18.51 1.62
CA THR A 539 7.56 -19.66 0.72
C THR A 539 6.24 -20.40 0.68
N PHE A 540 5.82 -20.77 -0.52
CA PHE A 540 4.78 -21.79 -0.76
C PHE A 540 5.36 -23.17 -0.41
N GLU A 541 4.58 -24.07 0.21
CA GLU A 541 4.93 -25.49 0.29
C GLU A 541 4.26 -26.27 -0.86
N GLU A 542 4.97 -27.27 -1.37
CA GLU A 542 4.65 -27.95 -2.63
C GLU A 542 3.49 -28.97 -2.55
N ASP A 543 2.93 -29.26 -1.36
CA ASP A 543 2.27 -30.57 -1.16
C ASP A 543 0.90 -30.56 -0.44
N ALA A 544 -0.04 -29.67 -0.79
CA ALA A 544 -1.41 -29.78 -0.26
C ALA A 544 -2.53 -29.54 -1.27
N ALA A 545 -3.60 -30.34 -1.13
CA ALA A 545 -4.86 -30.09 -1.81
C ALA A 545 -5.47 -28.78 -1.27
N PHE A 546 -5.50 -27.74 -2.10
CA PHE A 546 -6.07 -26.44 -1.72
C PHE A 546 -7.60 -26.47 -1.75
N GLU A 547 -8.20 -25.93 -0.69
CA GLU A 547 -9.61 -25.56 -0.68
C GLU A 547 -9.78 -24.03 -0.83
N ILE A 548 -10.74 -23.63 -1.67
CA ILE A 548 -11.15 -22.23 -1.80
C ILE A 548 -12.38 -22.04 -0.92
N ILE A 549 -12.23 -21.26 0.14
CA ILE A 549 -13.29 -20.96 1.09
C ILE A 549 -13.79 -19.53 0.83
N PHE A 550 -15.12 -19.36 0.91
CA PHE A 550 -15.80 -18.07 0.71
C PHE A 550 -16.54 -17.67 1.97
N PHE A 551 -16.28 -16.47 2.46
CA PHE A 551 -16.90 -15.98 3.70
C PHE A 551 -18.15 -15.13 3.44
N ASN A 552 -19.12 -15.26 4.35
CA ASN A 552 -20.29 -14.38 4.38
C ASN A 552 -19.89 -12.96 4.84
N GLN A 553 -20.62 -11.94 4.37
CA GLN A 553 -20.28 -10.50 4.43
C GLN A 553 -20.09 -9.87 5.83
N HIS A 554 -20.19 -10.63 6.93
CA HIS A 554 -20.08 -10.07 8.28
C HIS A 554 -18.69 -9.52 8.66
N PHE A 555 -17.65 -9.82 7.87
CA PHE A 555 -16.31 -9.24 8.03
C PHE A 555 -16.23 -7.71 7.78
N ASN A 556 -17.24 -7.10 7.17
CA ASN A 556 -17.23 -5.67 6.82
C ASN A 556 -17.83 -4.73 7.88
N GLN A 557 -18.17 -5.20 9.09
CA GLN A 557 -18.76 -4.32 10.12
C GLN A 557 -17.80 -3.32 10.77
N HIS A 558 -16.51 -3.30 10.40
CA HIS A 558 -15.62 -2.18 10.76
C HIS A 558 -15.58 -1.05 9.71
N LYS A 559 -16.60 -0.94 8.83
CA LYS A 559 -16.73 0.15 7.85
C LYS A 559 -17.01 1.54 8.42
N ASN A 560 -17.00 1.74 9.73
CA ASN A 560 -17.12 3.05 10.35
C ASN A 560 -16.11 3.21 11.50
N LEU A 561 -14.84 3.46 11.19
CA LEU A 561 -13.89 4.15 12.08
C LEU A 561 -12.81 4.86 11.27
#